data_AF-A0A7J0CSW6-F1
#
_entry.id   AF-A0A7J0CSW6-F1
#
_cell.length_a   1.000
_cell.length_b   1.000
_cell.length_c   1.000
_cell.angle_alpha   90.00
_cell.angle_beta   90.00
_cell.angle_gamma   90.00
#
_symmetry.space_group_name_H-M   'P 1'
#
loop_
_entity.id
_entity.type
_entity.pdbx_description
1 polymer ?
#
loop_
_entity_poly.entity_id
_entity_poly.type
_entity_poly.pdbx_seq_one_letter_code
_entity_poly.pdbx_strand_id
1 'polypeptide(L)'
;MRVTSSLAGRVAAPRLPSGDVRIGGFGGADGLAEWVREHHVDALVDATHPFAATMSRNAALAAAQAHVPLLALRRPGWVAQDGDRWHSVASLAEAAELLPALGERVFLTTGRMGLAAFAGEGLDALWFLVRSVDAPEPPCPRKTEVLLERGPFSLEGEREIIRRHRIEVLVTKDSGGDATAPKLTAAREAGIPVVVVRRPPVPEGVPVAASPDEAVEWVGRLYASG
;
A
#
# COMPACT_ATOMS: atom_id res chain seq x y z
N MET A 1 25.35 3.85 14.60
CA MET A 1 24.10 4.27 13.92
C MET A 1 22.93 3.95 14.83
N ARG A 2 22.07 4.94 15.13
CA ARG A 2 20.81 4.73 15.86
C ARG A 2 19.66 4.79 14.84
N VAL A 3 18.69 3.89 14.95
CA VAL A 3 17.55 3.82 14.03
C VAL A 3 16.27 3.83 14.84
N THR A 4 15.36 4.75 14.49
CA THR A 4 14.00 4.79 15.03
C THR A 4 13.00 4.51 13.92
N SER A 5 12.25 3.43 14.04
CA SER A 5 11.14 3.12 13.14
C SER A 5 9.87 3.85 13.58
N SER A 6 9.18 4.49 12.64
CA SER A 6 7.91 5.18 12.93
C SER A 6 6.73 4.46 12.29
N LEU A 7 5.78 4.04 13.12
CA LEU A 7 4.54 3.38 12.69
C LEU A 7 3.35 4.32 12.88
N ALA A 8 2.44 4.35 11.90
CA ALA A 8 1.28 5.24 11.95
C ALA A 8 0.23 4.85 13.02
N GLY A 9 0.34 3.69 13.67
CA GLY A 9 -0.64 3.19 14.64
C GLY A 9 -1.99 2.79 14.02
N ARG A 10 -2.02 2.49 12.71
CA ARG A 10 -3.26 2.20 11.98
C ARG A 10 -3.77 0.76 12.10
N VAL A 11 -2.96 -0.11 12.71
CA VAL A 11 -3.24 -1.52 12.96
C VAL A 11 -3.20 -1.73 14.46
N ALA A 12 -4.19 -2.42 15.02
CA ALA A 12 -4.33 -2.58 16.48
C ALA A 12 -3.12 -3.28 17.13
N ALA A 13 -2.51 -4.23 16.42
CA ALA A 13 -1.32 -4.95 16.86
C ALA A 13 -0.29 -5.06 15.71
N PRO A 14 0.57 -4.04 15.49
CA PRO A 14 1.58 -4.08 14.45
C PRO A 14 2.73 -5.02 14.83
N ARG A 15 3.36 -5.66 13.85
CA ARG A 15 4.66 -6.32 14.07
C ARG A 15 5.72 -5.23 14.22
N LEU A 16 6.43 -5.24 15.33
CA LEU A 16 7.45 -4.23 15.63
C LEU A 16 8.79 -4.64 14.97
N PRO A 17 9.45 -3.72 14.24
CA PRO A 17 10.82 -3.95 13.81
C PRO A 17 11.77 -3.92 15.01
N SER A 18 12.97 -4.47 14.84
CA SER A 18 14.03 -4.37 15.83
C SER A 18 14.49 -2.92 16.02
N GLY A 19 14.87 -2.56 17.25
CA GLY A 19 15.38 -1.22 17.59
C GLY A 19 14.31 -0.29 18.18
N ASP A 20 14.59 1.02 18.15
CA ASP A 20 13.69 2.02 18.68
C ASP A 20 12.45 2.13 17.78
N VAL A 21 11.26 2.15 18.38
CA VAL A 21 10.00 2.29 17.64
C VAL A 21 9.15 3.38 18.27
N ARG A 22 8.62 4.28 17.43
CA ARG A 22 7.53 5.19 17.80
C ARG A 22 6.25 4.83 17.08
N ILE A 23 5.13 5.06 17.74
CA ILE A 23 3.80 4.82 17.18
C ILE A 23 2.97 6.09 17.31
N GLY A 24 2.33 6.50 16.22
CA GLY A 24 1.46 7.67 16.17
C GLY A 24 1.80 8.61 15.02
N GLY A 25 0.90 9.56 14.75
CA GLY A 25 1.14 10.62 13.78
C GLY A 25 2.18 11.63 14.24
N PHE A 26 2.68 12.43 13.31
CA PHE A 26 3.58 13.56 13.59
C PHE A 26 2.86 14.91 13.59
N GLY A 27 1.54 14.96 13.40
CA GLY A 27 0.82 16.23 13.28
C GLY A 27 1.00 16.96 11.94
N GLY A 28 1.48 16.27 10.89
CA GLY A 28 1.69 16.85 9.56
C GLY A 28 3.16 16.90 9.17
N ALA A 29 3.50 17.76 8.22
CA ALA A 29 4.89 18.01 7.83
C ALA A 29 5.65 18.79 8.93
N ASP A 30 5.02 19.83 9.49
CA ASP A 30 5.67 20.71 10.46
C ASP A 30 6.04 19.98 11.75
N GLY A 31 5.12 19.18 12.31
CA GLY A 31 5.42 18.38 13.49
C GLY A 31 6.38 17.20 13.21
N LEU A 32 6.51 16.73 11.97
CA LEU A 32 7.59 15.83 11.59
C LEU A 32 8.94 16.56 11.56
N ALA A 33 8.98 17.79 11.05
CA ALA A 33 10.20 18.61 11.03
C ALA A 33 10.66 18.99 12.45
N GLU A 34 9.72 19.33 13.33
CA GLU A 34 9.99 19.55 14.75
C GLU A 34 10.60 18.32 15.40
N TRP A 35 9.96 17.15 15.23
CA TRP A 35 10.47 15.89 15.77
C TRP A 35 11.88 15.56 15.27
N VAL A 36 12.14 15.76 13.97
CA VAL A 36 13.46 15.56 13.34
C VAL A 36 14.52 16.45 14.00
N ARG A 37 14.22 17.72 14.27
CA ARG A 37 15.16 18.65 14.92
C ARG A 37 15.40 18.29 16.38
N GLU A 38 14.33 18.03 17.13
CA GLU A 38 14.40 17.66 18.56
C GLU A 38 15.21 16.39 18.80
N HIS A 39 15.11 15.43 17.89
CA HIS A 39 15.76 14.13 18.02
C HIS A 39 17.10 14.06 17.27
N HIS A 40 17.57 15.19 16.72
CA HIS A 40 18.82 15.29 15.95
C HIS A 40 18.95 14.20 14.88
N VAL A 41 17.89 14.03 14.07
CA VAL A 41 17.85 13.02 13.02
C VAL A 41 18.68 13.50 11.84
N ASP A 42 19.72 12.75 11.47
CA ASP A 42 20.61 13.13 10.36
C ASP A 42 20.03 12.80 8.97
N ALA A 43 19.12 11.83 8.87
CA ALA A 43 18.57 11.37 7.60
C ALA A 43 17.20 10.71 7.78
N LEU A 44 16.35 10.83 6.76
CA LEU A 44 15.04 10.17 6.70
C LEU A 44 15.01 9.11 5.60
N VAL A 45 14.46 7.94 5.91
CA VAL A 45 14.10 6.93 4.93
C VAL A 45 12.58 6.73 4.98
N ASP A 46 11.89 7.21 3.95
CA ASP A 46 10.48 6.90 3.77
C ASP A 46 10.33 5.47 3.24
N ALA A 47 10.17 4.53 4.16
CA ALA A 47 9.84 3.12 3.89
C ALA A 47 8.33 2.83 4.04
N THR A 48 7.47 3.84 3.90
CA THR A 48 6.02 3.65 4.01
C THR A 48 5.46 2.92 2.78
N HIS A 49 4.24 2.38 2.91
CA HIS A 49 3.56 1.74 1.79
C HIS A 49 3.45 2.70 0.59
N PRO A 50 3.62 2.28 -0.69
CA PRO A 50 3.62 3.18 -1.84
C PRO A 50 2.37 4.07 -1.97
N PHE A 51 1.23 3.64 -1.42
CA PHE A 51 -0.03 4.40 -1.38
C PHE A 51 -0.16 5.37 -0.19
N ALA A 52 0.84 5.48 0.68
CA ALA A 52 0.85 6.42 1.80
C ALA A 52 1.26 7.84 1.35
N ALA A 53 0.70 8.32 0.24
CA ALA A 53 1.11 9.56 -0.44
C ALA A 53 1.15 10.78 0.49
N THR A 54 0.19 10.92 1.41
CA THR A 54 0.18 11.99 2.41
C THR A 54 1.43 11.95 3.30
N MET A 55 1.82 10.76 3.76
CA MET A 55 3.00 10.63 4.61
C MET A 55 4.28 10.89 3.83
N SER A 56 4.37 10.42 2.57
CA SER A 56 5.52 10.67 1.70
C SER A 56 5.68 12.16 1.37
N ARG A 57 4.58 12.85 1.09
CA ARG A 57 4.58 14.31 0.93
C ARG A 57 5.01 15.02 2.21
N ASN A 58 4.50 14.60 3.37
CA ASN A 58 4.89 15.18 4.65
C ASN A 58 6.37 14.95 4.95
N ALA A 59 6.91 13.77 4.62
CA ALA A 59 8.33 13.47 4.77
C ALA A 59 9.21 14.37 3.88
N ALA A 60 8.83 14.58 2.62
CA ALA A 60 9.54 15.48 1.71
C ALA A 60 9.57 16.93 2.22
N LEU A 61 8.40 17.44 2.64
CA LEU A 61 8.31 18.80 3.21
C LEU A 61 9.12 18.94 4.50
N ALA A 62 8.99 17.97 5.41
CA ALA A 62 9.71 18.01 6.69
C ALA A 62 11.23 17.91 6.51
N ALA A 63 11.69 17.05 5.61
CA ALA A 63 13.10 16.90 5.27
C ALA A 63 13.69 18.22 4.75
N ALA A 64 12.97 18.87 3.83
CA ALA A 64 13.36 20.18 3.31
C ALA A 64 13.40 21.26 4.41
N GLN A 65 12.38 21.33 5.27
CA GLN A 65 12.33 22.29 6.37
C GLN A 65 13.43 22.07 7.42
N ALA A 66 13.78 20.81 7.71
CA ALA A 66 14.80 20.45 8.68
C ALA A 66 16.21 20.38 8.08
N HIS A 67 16.35 20.54 6.76
CA HIS A 67 17.60 20.42 6.01
C HIS A 67 18.29 19.06 6.19
N VAL A 68 17.51 17.98 6.17
CA VAL A 68 18.02 16.60 6.27
C VAL A 68 17.77 15.85 4.97
N PRO A 69 18.71 14.99 4.52
CA PRO A 69 18.50 14.14 3.36
C PRO A 69 17.32 13.19 3.55
N LEU A 70 16.54 13.00 2.49
CA LEU A 70 15.43 12.06 2.42
C LEU A 70 15.65 11.05 1.29
N LEU A 71 15.42 9.78 1.58
CA LEU A 71 15.35 8.70 0.59
C LEU A 71 13.95 8.07 0.62
N ALA A 72 13.36 7.83 -0.55
CA ALA A 72 12.17 6.99 -0.66
C ALA A 72 12.58 5.54 -0.96
N LEU A 73 12.27 4.61 -0.05
CA LEU A 73 12.43 3.17 -0.30
C LEU A 73 11.17 2.65 -1.01
N ARG A 74 11.28 2.33 -2.30
CA ARG A 74 10.17 1.91 -3.16
C ARG A 74 10.57 0.73 -4.02
N ARG A 75 10.18 -0.47 -3.59
CA ARG A 75 10.26 -1.68 -4.41
C ARG A 75 9.58 -1.50 -5.77
N PRO A 76 10.02 -2.14 -6.86
CA PRO A 76 9.41 -2.00 -8.19
C PRO A 76 7.91 -2.34 -8.26
N GLY A 77 7.26 -1.77 -9.30
CA GLY A 77 5.93 -2.15 -9.80
C GLY A 77 5.82 -3.64 -10.10
N TRP A 78 4.62 -4.22 -9.99
CA TRP A 78 4.39 -5.47 -10.72
C TRP A 78 4.27 -5.19 -12.21
N VAL A 79 4.72 -6.15 -13.02
CA VAL A 79 4.59 -6.12 -14.48
C VAL A 79 3.66 -7.25 -14.89
N ALA A 80 2.71 -6.94 -15.77
CA ALA A 80 1.79 -7.94 -16.31
C ALA A 80 2.56 -9.00 -17.10
N GLN A 81 2.17 -10.26 -16.95
CA GLN A 81 2.72 -11.42 -17.64
C GLN A 81 1.71 -11.95 -18.66
N ASP A 82 2.15 -12.85 -19.54
CA ASP A 82 1.25 -13.51 -20.47
C ASP A 82 0.10 -14.21 -19.70
N GLY A 83 -1.12 -14.01 -20.19
CA GLY A 83 -2.36 -14.47 -19.55
C GLY A 83 -2.97 -13.50 -18.53
N ASP A 84 -2.25 -12.46 -18.10
CA ASP A 84 -2.82 -11.43 -17.23
C ASP A 84 -3.86 -10.58 -17.99
N ARG A 85 -5.01 -10.35 -17.35
CA ARG A 85 -6.10 -9.50 -17.85
C ARG A 85 -6.22 -8.21 -17.03
N TRP A 86 -5.20 -7.36 -17.10
CA TRP A 86 -5.13 -6.18 -16.24
C TRP A 86 -5.82 -4.95 -16.80
N HIS A 87 -6.56 -4.27 -15.94
CA HIS A 87 -7.14 -2.94 -16.17
C HIS A 87 -6.43 -1.96 -15.24
N SER A 88 -5.54 -1.14 -15.79
CA SER A 88 -4.79 -0.16 -15.02
C SER A 88 -5.60 1.13 -14.85
N VAL A 89 -5.81 1.56 -13.59
CA VAL A 89 -6.57 2.77 -13.23
C VAL A 89 -5.76 3.68 -12.33
N ALA A 90 -6.10 4.97 -12.27
CA ALA A 90 -5.39 5.94 -11.42
C ALA A 90 -5.90 5.98 -9.98
N SER A 91 -7.13 5.51 -9.72
CA SER A 91 -7.78 5.66 -8.41
C SER A 91 -8.75 4.51 -8.08
N LEU A 92 -9.18 4.45 -6.81
CA LEU A 92 -10.24 3.52 -6.39
C LEU A 92 -11.62 3.92 -6.96
N ALA A 93 -11.83 5.21 -7.27
CA ALA A 93 -13.06 5.67 -7.89
C ALA A 93 -13.15 5.17 -9.34
N GLU A 94 -12.08 5.35 -10.13
CA GLU A 94 -11.99 4.77 -11.48
C GLU A 94 -12.07 3.23 -11.45
N ALA A 95 -11.50 2.59 -10.42
CA ALA A 95 -11.65 1.15 -10.24
C ALA A 95 -13.14 0.76 -10.10
N ALA A 96 -13.89 1.50 -9.29
CA ALA A 96 -15.30 1.26 -9.03
C ALA A 96 -16.17 1.45 -10.28
N GLU A 97 -15.88 2.48 -11.10
CA GLU A 97 -16.58 2.75 -12.36
C GLU A 97 -16.48 1.59 -13.38
N LEU A 98 -15.37 0.85 -13.38
CA LEU A 98 -15.18 -0.27 -14.31
C LEU A 98 -15.92 -1.55 -13.88
N LEU A 99 -16.21 -1.74 -12.59
CA LEU A 99 -16.66 -3.02 -12.06
C LEU A 99 -17.95 -3.57 -12.71
N PRO A 100 -19.00 -2.75 -12.97
CA PRO A 100 -20.22 -3.26 -13.58
C PRO A 100 -20.02 -3.92 -14.95
N ALA A 101 -18.96 -3.56 -15.67
CA ALA A 101 -18.62 -4.16 -16.97
C ALA A 101 -17.71 -5.39 -16.86
N LEU A 102 -17.16 -5.69 -15.68
CA LEU A 102 -16.16 -6.73 -15.49
C LEU A 102 -16.68 -7.97 -14.76
N GLY A 103 -17.66 -7.81 -13.86
CA GLY A 103 -18.28 -8.93 -13.14
C GLY A 103 -19.02 -8.51 -11.88
N GLU A 104 -19.82 -9.42 -11.34
CA GLU A 104 -20.71 -9.18 -10.20
C GLU A 104 -20.05 -9.47 -8.85
N ARG A 105 -19.00 -10.31 -8.83
CA ARG A 105 -18.36 -10.81 -7.59
C ARG A 105 -16.92 -10.32 -7.48
N VAL A 106 -16.73 -9.29 -6.68
CA VAL A 106 -15.50 -8.50 -6.65
C VAL A 106 -14.68 -8.83 -5.40
N PHE A 107 -13.40 -9.15 -5.56
CA PHE A 107 -12.46 -9.29 -4.46
C PHE A 107 -11.63 -8.02 -4.26
N LEU A 108 -11.92 -7.27 -3.21
CA LEU A 108 -11.18 -6.06 -2.83
C LEU A 108 -10.02 -6.43 -1.91
N THR A 109 -8.80 -6.26 -2.43
CA THR A 109 -7.55 -6.49 -1.69
C THR A 109 -6.84 -5.19 -1.31
N THR A 110 -7.59 -4.10 -1.29
CA THR A 110 -7.12 -2.72 -1.11
C THR A 110 -7.01 -2.30 0.37
N GLY A 111 -7.40 -3.20 1.28
CA GLY A 111 -7.53 -2.98 2.73
C GLY A 111 -8.77 -2.16 3.10
N ARG A 112 -8.93 -1.86 4.40
CA ARG A 112 -10.08 -1.08 4.91
C ARG A 112 -10.19 0.36 4.42
N MET A 113 -9.08 0.99 4.02
CA MET A 113 -9.08 2.40 3.63
C MET A 113 -9.52 2.58 2.18
N GLY A 114 -10.54 3.43 1.98
CA GLY A 114 -11.05 3.81 0.66
C GLY A 114 -12.25 3.00 0.17
N LEU A 115 -12.89 2.20 1.05
CA LEU A 115 -14.08 1.42 0.70
C LEU A 115 -15.29 2.29 0.32
N ALA A 116 -15.31 3.55 0.77
CA ALA A 116 -16.30 4.54 0.37
C ALA A 116 -16.44 4.67 -1.16
N ALA A 117 -15.35 4.49 -1.91
CA ALA A 117 -15.36 4.55 -3.37
C ALA A 117 -16.26 3.47 -4.01
N PHE A 118 -16.51 2.38 -3.29
CA PHE A 118 -17.31 1.25 -3.74
C PHE A 118 -18.72 1.24 -3.11
N ALA A 119 -19.09 2.29 -2.37
CA ALA A 119 -20.38 2.41 -1.68
C ALA A 119 -21.38 3.33 -2.42
N GLY A 120 -21.04 3.78 -3.62
CA GLY A 120 -21.87 4.69 -4.41
C GLY A 120 -23.01 4.01 -5.17
N GLU A 121 -23.96 4.82 -5.62
CA GLU A 121 -25.06 4.38 -6.50
C GLU A 121 -24.50 3.74 -7.79
N GLY A 122 -25.16 2.68 -8.27
CA GLY A 122 -24.73 1.90 -9.44
C GLY A 122 -23.90 0.66 -9.12
N LEU A 123 -23.46 0.47 -7.86
CA LEU A 123 -22.71 -0.72 -7.42
C LEU A 123 -23.53 -1.67 -6.54
N ASP A 124 -24.81 -1.36 -6.26
CA ASP A 124 -25.67 -2.13 -5.37
C ASP A 124 -25.96 -3.57 -5.84
N ALA A 125 -25.85 -3.81 -7.15
CA ALA A 125 -25.97 -5.15 -7.71
C ALA A 125 -24.78 -6.03 -7.31
N LEU A 126 -23.58 -5.46 -7.25
CA LEU A 126 -22.32 -6.15 -7.03
C LEU A 126 -22.19 -6.66 -5.60
N TRP A 127 -21.50 -7.79 -5.46
CA TRP A 127 -21.13 -8.39 -4.19
C TRP A 127 -19.62 -8.28 -3.98
N PHE A 128 -19.19 -7.86 -2.80
CA PHE A 128 -17.80 -7.57 -2.48
C PHE A 128 -17.28 -8.50 -1.38
N LEU A 129 -16.19 -9.21 -1.67
CA LEU A 129 -15.32 -9.78 -0.65
C LEU A 129 -14.23 -8.76 -0.32
N VAL A 130 -14.20 -8.27 0.92
CA VAL A 130 -13.20 -7.29 1.37
C VAL A 130 -12.20 -7.99 2.27
N ARG A 131 -10.95 -8.10 1.81
CA ARG A 131 -9.85 -8.55 2.69
C ARG A 131 -9.23 -7.37 3.42
N SER A 132 -9.20 -7.46 4.75
CA SER A 132 -8.61 -6.45 5.61
C SER A 132 -7.98 -7.06 6.86
N VAL A 133 -7.00 -6.38 7.46
CA VAL A 133 -6.39 -6.80 8.73
C VAL A 133 -7.34 -6.50 9.90
N ASP A 134 -7.91 -5.30 9.91
CA ASP A 134 -8.91 -4.86 10.89
C ASP A 134 -10.24 -4.62 10.17
N ALA A 135 -11.36 -4.78 10.86
CA ALA A 135 -12.68 -4.57 10.28
C ALA A 135 -12.82 -3.16 9.70
N PRO A 136 -13.41 -3.01 8.49
CA PRO A 136 -13.68 -1.69 7.95
C PRO A 136 -14.82 -1.00 8.67
N GLU A 137 -14.73 0.32 8.78
CA GLU A 137 -15.81 1.17 9.23
C GLU A 137 -16.59 1.70 8.03
N PRO A 138 -17.91 1.95 8.16
CA PRO A 138 -18.70 2.57 7.11
C PRO A 138 -18.13 3.93 6.65
N PRO A 139 -18.39 4.35 5.40
CA PRO A 139 -19.22 3.68 4.42
C PRO A 139 -18.51 2.50 3.72
N CYS A 140 -19.25 1.40 3.57
CA CYS A 140 -18.85 0.18 2.86
C CYS A 140 -19.87 -0.15 1.77
N PRO A 141 -19.50 -0.96 0.75
CA PRO A 141 -20.46 -1.44 -0.23
C PRO A 141 -21.63 -2.17 0.42
N ARG A 142 -22.82 -2.01 -0.15
CA ARG A 142 -24.07 -2.54 0.43
C ARG A 142 -24.05 -4.05 0.65
N LYS A 143 -23.46 -4.82 -0.28
CA LYS A 143 -23.31 -6.28 -0.20
C LYS A 143 -21.85 -6.64 0.03
N THR A 144 -21.41 -6.59 1.28
CA THR A 144 -20.02 -6.87 1.66
C THR A 144 -19.92 -8.09 2.57
N GLU A 145 -18.98 -8.98 2.25
CA GLU A 145 -18.43 -9.97 3.18
C GLU A 145 -16.98 -9.57 3.51
N VAL A 146 -16.62 -9.62 4.79
CA VAL A 146 -15.27 -9.22 5.24
C VAL A 146 -14.45 -10.45 5.59
N LEU A 147 -13.29 -10.57 4.95
CA LEU A 147 -12.26 -11.55 5.27
C LEU A 147 -11.18 -10.88 6.13
N LEU A 148 -11.18 -11.19 7.43
CA LEU A 148 -10.17 -10.68 8.36
C LEU A 148 -8.92 -11.53 8.34
N GLU A 149 -7.93 -11.09 7.58
CA GLU A 149 -6.68 -11.83 7.41
C GLU A 149 -5.47 -10.90 7.31
N ARG A 150 -4.32 -11.42 7.76
CA ARG A 150 -3.02 -10.77 7.65
C ARG A 150 -2.06 -11.71 6.95
N GLY A 151 -1.37 -11.19 5.93
CA GLY A 151 -0.39 -11.95 5.17
C GLY A 151 0.89 -12.33 5.96
N PRO A 152 1.84 -13.02 5.31
CA PRO A 152 1.88 -13.30 3.87
C PRO A 152 0.79 -14.29 3.43
N PHE A 153 0.36 -14.19 2.16
CA PHE A 153 -0.68 -15.04 1.58
C PHE A 153 -0.05 -16.09 0.67
N SER A 154 -0.57 -17.31 0.64
CA SER A 154 -0.08 -18.37 -0.24
C SER A 154 -0.88 -18.41 -1.55
N LEU A 155 -0.25 -18.88 -2.64
CA LEU A 155 -0.95 -19.06 -3.92
C LEU A 155 -2.16 -19.98 -3.79
N GLU A 156 -2.01 -21.09 -3.07
CA GLU A 156 -3.10 -22.04 -2.85
C GLU A 156 -4.26 -21.43 -2.07
N GLY A 157 -3.97 -20.58 -1.07
CA GLY A 157 -5.00 -19.85 -0.34
C GLY A 157 -5.77 -18.88 -1.25
N GLU A 158 -5.08 -18.15 -2.14
CA GLU A 158 -5.74 -17.25 -3.09
C GLU A 158 -6.61 -18.00 -4.10
N ARG A 159 -6.15 -19.16 -4.60
CA ARG A 159 -6.94 -20.03 -5.47
C ARG A 159 -8.22 -20.48 -4.79
N GLU A 160 -8.12 -20.93 -3.54
CA GLU A 160 -9.26 -21.38 -2.77
C GLU A 160 -10.26 -20.24 -2.52
N ILE A 161 -9.79 -19.04 -2.20
CA ILE A 161 -10.65 -17.85 -2.05
C ILE A 161 -11.39 -17.56 -3.36
N ILE A 162 -10.67 -17.49 -4.48
CA ILE A 162 -11.27 -17.21 -5.79
C ILE A 162 -12.34 -18.26 -6.12
N ARG A 163 -12.03 -19.54 -5.94
CA ARG A 163 -12.94 -20.66 -6.22
C ARG A 163 -14.16 -20.67 -5.29
N ARG A 164 -13.94 -20.61 -3.97
CA ARG A 164 -14.98 -20.70 -2.94
C ARG A 164 -15.97 -19.55 -3.04
N HIS A 165 -15.47 -18.34 -3.23
CA HIS A 165 -16.31 -17.14 -3.31
C HIS A 165 -16.75 -16.82 -4.74
N ARG A 166 -16.38 -17.64 -5.74
CA ARG A 166 -16.67 -17.44 -7.16
C ARG A 166 -16.31 -16.02 -7.60
N ILE A 167 -15.09 -15.61 -7.31
CA ILE A 167 -14.62 -14.27 -7.63
C ILE A 167 -14.50 -14.13 -9.14
N GLU A 168 -15.03 -13.03 -9.68
CA GLU A 168 -15.03 -12.70 -11.09
C GLU A 168 -14.11 -11.53 -11.41
N VAL A 169 -13.81 -10.66 -10.43
CA VAL A 169 -12.92 -9.51 -10.59
C VAL A 169 -12.05 -9.35 -9.35
N LEU A 170 -10.74 -9.21 -9.53
CA LEU A 170 -9.82 -8.82 -8.46
C LEU A 170 -9.53 -7.32 -8.55
N VAL A 171 -9.69 -6.58 -7.44
CA VAL A 171 -9.21 -5.19 -7.35
C VAL A 171 -8.03 -5.13 -6.40
N THR A 172 -6.95 -4.51 -6.84
CA THR A 172 -5.76 -4.35 -6.02
C THR A 172 -5.02 -3.04 -6.25
N LYS A 173 -4.22 -2.66 -5.27
CA LYS A 173 -3.24 -1.57 -5.37
C LYS A 173 -1.94 -2.19 -5.85
N ASP A 174 -1.23 -1.54 -6.78
CA ASP A 174 0.13 -1.93 -7.13
C ASP A 174 1.08 -1.67 -5.95
N SER A 175 1.05 -2.56 -4.97
CA SER A 175 1.91 -2.52 -3.80
C SER A 175 3.32 -3.03 -4.12
N GLY A 176 3.50 -3.76 -5.22
CA GLY A 176 4.74 -4.45 -5.59
C GLY A 176 5.08 -5.62 -4.68
N GLY A 177 6.26 -6.21 -4.90
CA GLY A 177 6.87 -7.25 -4.06
C GLY A 177 6.18 -8.61 -4.05
N ASP A 178 7.00 -9.63 -3.82
CA ASP A 178 6.62 -11.04 -4.02
C ASP A 178 5.60 -11.53 -3.01
N ALA A 179 5.68 -11.08 -1.75
CA ALA A 179 4.78 -11.50 -0.67
C ALA A 179 3.29 -11.16 -0.92
N THR A 180 3.00 -10.25 -1.85
CA THR A 180 1.64 -9.85 -2.22
C THR A 180 1.26 -10.22 -3.66
N ALA A 181 2.17 -10.84 -4.42
CA ALA A 181 1.93 -11.30 -5.79
C ALA A 181 1.00 -12.53 -5.94
N PRO A 182 0.85 -13.45 -4.96
CA PRO A 182 0.09 -14.71 -5.16
C PRO A 182 -1.33 -14.53 -5.70
N LYS A 183 -2.02 -13.46 -5.31
CA LYS A 183 -3.37 -13.14 -5.80
C LYS A 183 -3.43 -12.85 -7.29
N LEU A 184 -2.38 -12.26 -7.84
CA LEU A 184 -2.27 -11.97 -9.27
C LEU A 184 -2.06 -13.26 -10.05
N THR A 185 -1.22 -14.16 -9.53
CA THR A 185 -1.03 -15.48 -10.13
C THR A 185 -2.31 -16.30 -10.09
N ALA A 186 -3.03 -16.32 -8.97
CA ALA A 186 -4.31 -17.02 -8.87
C ALA A 186 -5.39 -16.40 -9.80
N ALA A 187 -5.44 -15.07 -9.91
CA ALA A 187 -6.35 -14.39 -10.83
C ALA A 187 -6.07 -14.75 -12.30
N ARG A 188 -4.79 -14.79 -12.69
CA ARG A 188 -4.36 -15.22 -14.02
C ARG A 188 -4.76 -16.68 -14.30
N GLU A 189 -4.51 -17.59 -13.36
CA GLU A 189 -4.88 -19.01 -13.52
C GLU A 189 -6.40 -19.21 -13.62
N ALA A 190 -7.17 -18.38 -12.93
CA ALA A 190 -8.64 -18.36 -13.02
C ALA A 190 -9.16 -17.61 -14.26
N GLY A 191 -8.29 -16.93 -15.02
CA GLY A 191 -8.67 -16.15 -16.20
C GLY A 191 -9.53 -14.91 -15.89
N ILE A 192 -9.53 -14.42 -14.65
CA ILE A 192 -10.36 -13.29 -14.21
C ILE A 192 -9.65 -11.94 -14.43
N PRO A 193 -10.39 -10.87 -14.78
CA PRO A 193 -9.82 -9.53 -14.84
C PRO A 193 -9.28 -9.05 -13.49
N VAL A 194 -8.20 -8.28 -13.55
CA VAL A 194 -7.59 -7.61 -12.40
C VAL A 194 -7.60 -6.11 -12.63
N VAL A 195 -8.31 -5.37 -11.79
CA VAL A 195 -8.21 -3.90 -11.75
C VAL A 195 -7.05 -3.51 -10.84
N VAL A 196 -5.99 -2.96 -11.44
CA VAL A 196 -4.77 -2.55 -10.75
C VAL A 196 -4.77 -1.03 -10.61
N VAL A 197 -4.91 -0.55 -9.39
CA VAL A 197 -4.75 0.88 -9.08
C VAL A 197 -3.26 1.19 -9.11
N ARG A 198 -2.88 2.16 -9.94
CA ARG A 198 -1.51 2.65 -10.08
C ARG A 198 -1.07 3.41 -8.83
N ARG A 199 0.24 3.36 -8.58
CA ARG A 199 0.86 4.08 -7.46
C ARG A 199 0.79 5.59 -7.67
N PRO A 200 0.65 6.37 -6.59
CA PRO A 200 0.94 7.79 -6.67
C PRO A 200 2.43 8.01 -6.98
N PRO A 201 2.78 9.13 -7.64
CA PRO A 201 4.18 9.47 -7.90
C PRO A 201 4.95 9.70 -6.60
N VAL A 202 6.24 9.42 -6.62
CA VAL A 202 7.17 9.83 -5.56
C VAL A 202 7.27 11.37 -5.57
N PRO A 203 7.38 12.05 -4.41
CA PRO A 203 7.61 13.49 -4.38
C PRO A 203 8.81 13.90 -5.23
N GLU A 204 8.68 15.03 -5.92
CA GLU A 204 9.71 15.56 -6.81
C GLU A 204 11.03 15.81 -6.06
N GLY A 205 12.15 15.50 -6.72
CA GLY A 205 13.50 15.68 -6.16
C GLY A 205 13.92 14.66 -5.10
N VAL A 206 13.04 13.74 -4.69
CA VAL A 206 13.39 12.70 -3.70
C VAL A 206 14.05 11.50 -4.39
N PRO A 207 15.30 11.15 -4.05
CA PRO A 207 15.94 9.94 -4.58
C PRO A 207 15.19 8.68 -4.16
N VAL A 208 15.22 7.66 -5.02
CA VAL A 208 14.52 6.40 -4.82
C VAL A 208 15.52 5.25 -4.75
N ALA A 209 15.37 4.41 -3.72
CA ALA A 209 16.02 3.10 -3.65
C ALA A 209 14.97 2.01 -3.93
N ALA A 210 15.30 1.05 -4.79
CA ALA A 210 14.43 -0.06 -5.15
C ALA A 210 14.49 -1.22 -4.14
N SER A 211 15.52 -1.25 -3.29
CA SER A 211 15.77 -2.33 -2.34
C SER A 211 16.30 -1.81 -0.99
N PRO A 212 16.16 -2.59 0.10
CA PRO A 212 16.79 -2.26 1.37
C PRO A 212 18.31 -2.12 1.26
N ASP A 213 18.97 -2.91 0.41
CA ASP A 213 20.42 -2.87 0.23
C ASP A 213 20.86 -1.53 -0.38
N GLU A 214 20.16 -1.04 -1.41
CA GLU A 214 20.40 0.31 -1.97
C GLU A 214 20.17 1.42 -0.94
N ALA A 215 19.20 1.26 -0.03
CA ALA A 215 18.97 2.21 1.05
C ALA A 215 20.11 2.20 2.06
N VAL A 216 20.65 1.02 2.41
CA VAL A 216 21.82 0.89 3.29
C VAL A 216 23.05 1.54 2.64
N GLU A 217 23.28 1.32 1.35
CA GLU A 217 24.37 1.97 0.62
C GLU A 217 24.22 3.50 0.61
N TRP A 218 22.99 4.00 0.41
CA TRP A 218 22.71 5.43 0.46
C TRP A 218 23.03 6.03 1.83
N VAL A 219 22.60 5.38 2.92
CA VAL A 219 22.95 5.80 4.29
C VAL A 219 24.47 5.75 4.48
N GLY A 220 25.14 4.70 4.02
CA GLY A 220 26.60 4.56 4.10
C GLY A 220 27.34 5.72 3.43
N ARG A 221 26.89 6.17 2.26
CA ARG A 221 27.50 7.30 1.54
C ARG A 221 27.37 8.64 2.30
N LEU A 222 26.28 8.86 3.03
CA LEU A 222 26.10 10.09 3.83
C LEU A 222 27.19 10.24 4.90
N TYR A 223 27.59 9.13 5.52
CA TYR A 223 28.57 9.14 6.62
C TYR A 223 30.01 8.81 6.17
N ALA A 224 30.22 8.30 4.96
CA ALA A 224 31.55 8.14 4.37
C ALA A 224 32.15 9.47 3.86
N SER A 225 31.32 10.52 3.78
CA SER A 225 31.68 11.85 3.26
C SER A 225 32.07 12.85 4.36
N GLY A 226 32.12 12.42 5.62
CA GLY A 226 32.35 13.26 6.81
C GLY A 226 33.58 12.89 7.60
#